data_AF-A0A2S4ZBE0-F1
#
_entry.id   AF-A0A2S4ZBE0-F1
#
_cell.length_a   1.000
_cell.length_b   1.000
_cell.length_c   1.000
_cell.angle_alpha   90.00
_cell.angle_beta   90.00
_cell.angle_gamma   90.00
#
_symmetry.space_group_name_H-M   'P 1'
#
loop_
_entity.id
_entity.type
_entity.pdbx_description
1 polymer ?
#
loop_
_entity_poly.entity_id
_entity_poly.type
_entity_poly.pdbx_seq_one_letter_code
_entity_poly.pdbx_strand_id
1 'polypeptide(L)'
;MACGAALAALTVPAAEARPLAHGTTGRTSAGQPLPGTARTDGAARGSRAENAYPAAGDFRAGGVHWAVKDTGTPRIRFRGLAAVDRRTAWLAGTEGTVLRTTDGGGNWRNVSPPGAADLQFRDVTAFDARRAVVLAIGEGEASRVYRTDDGGTTWTESFRNTDPKAFYD
;
A
#
# COMPACT_ATOMS: atom_id res chain seq x y z
N MET A 1 4.52 -3.39 -23.50
CA MET A 1 3.28 -3.21 -22.71
C MET A 1 3.56 -3.81 -21.34
N ALA A 2 3.88 -3.00 -20.33
CA ALA A 2 4.31 -3.50 -19.01
C ALA A 2 3.36 -2.99 -17.93
N CYS A 3 2.67 -3.92 -17.28
CA CYS A 3 1.80 -3.67 -16.14
C CYS A 3 2.67 -3.44 -14.90
N GLY A 4 2.60 -2.25 -14.30
CA GLY A 4 3.31 -1.91 -13.07
C GLY A 4 2.66 -2.56 -11.85
N ALA A 5 3.45 -3.23 -11.01
CA ALA A 5 3.00 -3.75 -9.74
C ALA A 5 2.95 -2.59 -8.72
N ALA A 6 1.74 -2.18 -8.33
CA ALA A 6 1.51 -1.25 -7.24
C ALA A 6 1.29 -2.04 -5.95
N LEU A 7 2.05 -1.70 -4.91
CA LEU A 7 1.81 -2.22 -3.56
C LEU A 7 0.83 -1.28 -2.86
N ALA A 8 -0.20 -1.86 -2.29
CA ALA A 8 -1.35 -1.12 -1.77
C ALA A 8 -1.35 -1.27 -0.24
N ALA A 9 -1.27 -0.16 0.51
CA ALA A 9 -1.35 -0.17 1.98
C ALA A 9 -2.62 0.56 2.51
N LEU A 10 -3.30 -0.06 3.49
CA LEU A 10 -4.54 0.41 4.10
C LEU A 10 -4.24 1.50 5.15
N THR A 11 -4.80 2.70 4.99
CA THR A 11 -4.70 3.76 6.03
C THR A 11 -6.08 4.00 6.66
N VAL A 12 -6.16 3.93 7.99
CA VAL A 12 -7.35 4.33 8.76
C VAL A 12 -7.11 5.75 9.31
N PRO A 13 -8.02 6.72 9.08
CA PRO A 13 -7.85 8.06 9.63
C PRO A 13 -7.99 8.04 11.16
N ALA A 14 -7.16 8.85 11.83
CA ALA A 14 -7.29 9.09 13.26
C ALA A 14 -8.60 9.85 13.53
N ALA A 15 -9.41 9.34 14.45
CA ALA A 15 -10.59 10.06 14.93
C ALA A 15 -10.15 11.25 15.78
N GLU A 16 -10.42 12.48 15.31
CA GLU A 16 -10.26 13.68 16.13
C GLU A 16 -11.37 13.73 17.18
N ALA A 17 -10.98 13.77 18.46
CA ALA A 17 -11.90 14.02 19.56
C ALA A 17 -12.33 15.50 19.53
N ARG A 18 -13.59 15.74 19.17
CA ARG A 18 -14.22 17.07 19.33
C ARG A 18 -14.76 17.23 20.75
N PRO A 19 -14.44 18.33 21.46
CA PRO A 19 -15.08 18.64 22.74
C PRO A 19 -16.55 19.05 22.54
N LEU A 20 -17.41 18.58 23.44
CA LEU A 20 -18.85 18.88 23.49
C LEU A 20 -19.06 20.33 23.97
N ALA A 21 -19.64 21.17 23.11
CA ALA A 21 -20.15 22.48 23.50
C ALA A 21 -21.61 22.36 23.95
N HIS A 22 -21.90 22.82 25.16
CA HIS A 22 -23.25 23.00 25.67
C HIS A 22 -23.92 24.18 24.95
N GLY A 23 -25.07 23.94 24.31
CA GLY A 23 -25.88 24.95 23.66
C GLY A 23 -27.37 24.76 23.97
N THR A 24 -27.92 25.72 24.71
CA THR A 24 -29.28 25.79 25.22
C THR A 24 -30.34 25.88 24.11
N THR A 25 -31.41 25.11 24.23
CA THR A 25 -32.60 25.11 23.34
C THR A 25 -33.46 26.36 23.51
N GLY A 26 -33.76 27.03 22.38
CA GLY A 26 -34.86 27.99 22.22
C GLY A 26 -35.81 27.53 21.11
N ARG A 27 -37.12 27.62 21.37
CA ARG A 27 -38.26 27.13 20.57
C ARG A 27 -38.97 28.29 19.87
N THR A 28 -39.48 28.06 18.65
CA THR A 28 -40.76 28.52 17.99
C THR A 28 -40.52 28.57 16.45
N SER A 29 -41.47 28.50 15.51
CA SER A 29 -42.79 27.85 15.34
C SER A 29 -43.20 28.02 13.86
N ALA A 30 -43.90 27.03 13.31
CA ALA A 30 -44.95 27.12 12.27
C ALA A 30 -44.65 27.58 10.82
N GLY A 31 -45.20 26.82 9.85
CA GLY A 31 -45.67 27.36 8.56
C GLY A 31 -45.34 26.52 7.32
N GLN A 32 -46.24 25.62 6.92
CA GLN A 32 -46.33 25.06 5.56
C GLN A 32 -47.69 25.50 4.97
N PRO A 33 -47.80 25.75 3.65
CA PRO A 33 -48.50 24.77 2.79
C PRO A 33 -47.95 24.64 1.33
N LEU A 34 -48.31 23.51 0.70
CA LEU A 34 -48.20 23.14 -0.75
C LEU A 34 -49.43 23.69 -1.55
N PRO A 35 -49.78 23.33 -2.82
CA PRO A 35 -49.20 22.42 -3.84
C PRO A 35 -49.27 22.92 -5.31
N GLY A 36 -48.81 22.12 -6.29
CA GLY A 36 -49.09 22.35 -7.72
C GLY A 36 -48.74 21.17 -8.63
N THR A 37 -49.76 20.58 -9.25
CA THR A 37 -49.78 19.36 -10.08
C THR A 37 -49.57 19.63 -11.57
N ALA A 38 -49.00 18.67 -12.33
CA ALA A 38 -49.42 18.38 -13.71
C ALA A 38 -48.86 17.03 -14.23
N ARG A 39 -49.76 16.15 -14.70
CA ARG A 39 -49.51 15.04 -15.63
C ARG A 39 -49.81 15.51 -17.06
N THR A 40 -49.13 14.95 -18.07
CA THR A 40 -49.75 14.53 -19.36
C THR A 40 -48.94 13.41 -20.01
N ASP A 41 -49.66 12.51 -20.67
CA ASP A 41 -49.22 11.29 -21.36
C ASP A 41 -48.73 11.55 -22.80
N GLY A 42 -47.90 10.66 -23.38
CA GLY A 42 -47.61 10.70 -24.82
C GLY A 42 -46.51 9.77 -25.37
N ALA A 43 -46.89 8.56 -25.73
CA ALA A 43 -46.46 7.74 -26.90
C ALA A 43 -44.96 7.51 -27.25
N ALA A 44 -44.58 6.25 -27.05
CA ALA A 44 -43.59 5.38 -27.74
C ALA A 44 -42.82 5.89 -28.98
N ARG A 45 -41.48 5.78 -28.92
CA ARG A 45 -40.64 5.10 -29.95
C ARG A 45 -39.43 4.45 -29.28
N GLY A 46 -39.17 3.20 -29.64
CA GLY A 46 -38.17 2.35 -28.99
C GLY A 46 -36.74 2.84 -29.15
N SER A 47 -36.00 2.78 -28.04
CA SER A 47 -34.55 2.75 -28.03
C SER A 47 -34.13 1.62 -27.09
N ARG A 48 -33.48 0.62 -27.70
CA ARG A 48 -32.48 -0.29 -27.14
C ARG A 48 -32.36 -0.21 -25.61
N ALA A 49 -32.70 -1.31 -24.92
CA ALA A 49 -32.35 -1.50 -23.51
C ALA A 49 -30.82 -1.47 -23.38
N GLU A 50 -30.27 -0.27 -23.22
CA GLU A 50 -29.00 -0.09 -22.54
C GLU A 50 -29.27 -0.42 -21.08
N ASN A 51 -28.51 -1.38 -20.55
CA ASN A 51 -28.50 -1.69 -19.14
C ASN A 51 -28.22 -0.39 -18.38
N ALA A 52 -29.27 0.23 -17.87
CA ALA A 52 -29.17 1.38 -16.98
C ALA A 52 -28.49 0.88 -15.71
N TYR A 53 -27.22 1.26 -15.54
CA TYR A 53 -26.59 1.18 -14.23
C TYR A 53 -27.44 2.03 -13.28
N PRO A 54 -27.79 1.54 -12.08
CA PRO A 54 -28.46 2.39 -11.10
C PRO A 54 -27.55 3.59 -10.85
N ALA A 55 -28.14 4.79 -10.77
CA ALA A 55 -27.43 5.97 -10.31
C ALA A 55 -26.86 5.63 -8.92
N ALA A 56 -25.56 5.37 -8.88
CA ALA A 56 -24.87 5.05 -7.65
C ALA A 56 -24.99 6.27 -6.75
N GLY A 57 -25.71 6.09 -5.63
CA GLY A 57 -25.91 7.11 -4.63
C GLY A 57 -24.59 7.71 -4.15
N ASP A 58 -24.71 8.93 -3.65
CA ASP A 58 -23.67 9.75 -3.06
C ASP A 58 -22.88 8.98 -1.99
N PHE A 59 -21.76 8.36 -2.40
CA PHE A 59 -20.79 7.74 -1.51
C PHE A 59 -20.03 8.85 -0.82
N ARG A 60 -20.52 9.24 0.36
CA ARG A 60 -19.91 10.26 1.21
C ARG A 60 -18.39 10.09 1.31
N ALA A 61 -17.69 11.20 1.06
CA ALA A 61 -16.25 11.35 1.20
C ALA A 61 -15.77 10.85 2.59
N GLY A 62 -14.92 9.83 2.60
CA GLY A 62 -14.33 9.25 3.82
C GLY A 62 -13.99 7.77 3.78
N GLY A 63 -14.05 7.12 2.61
CA GLY A 63 -13.76 5.69 2.46
C GLY A 63 -12.27 5.33 2.38
N VAL A 64 -11.98 4.05 2.62
CA VAL A 64 -10.68 3.43 2.33
C VAL A 64 -10.34 3.61 0.86
N HIS A 65 -9.14 4.08 0.56
CA HIS A 65 -8.64 4.23 -0.79
C HIS A 65 -7.18 3.77 -0.88
N TRP A 66 -6.77 3.41 -2.10
CA TRP A 66 -5.37 3.14 -2.40
C TRP A 66 -4.72 4.41 -2.95
N ALA A 67 -3.50 4.69 -2.48
CA ALA A 67 -2.67 5.77 -2.99
C ALA A 67 -1.31 5.20 -3.37
N VAL A 68 -0.84 5.51 -4.57
CA VAL A 68 0.49 5.11 -5.03
C VAL A 68 1.54 5.88 -4.23
N LYS A 69 2.54 5.17 -3.71
CA LYS A 69 3.72 5.76 -3.08
C LYS A 69 4.94 5.48 -3.94
N ASP A 70 5.62 6.55 -4.36
CA ASP A 70 6.86 6.43 -5.11
C ASP A 70 8.00 5.96 -4.19
N THR A 71 8.80 5.03 -4.68
CA THR A 71 9.98 4.48 -3.98
C THR A 71 11.29 5.06 -4.50
N GLY A 72 11.25 5.89 -5.54
CA GLY A 72 12.41 6.44 -6.23
C GLY A 72 13.16 5.42 -7.11
N THR A 73 12.60 4.23 -7.31
CA THR A 73 13.28 3.10 -8.00
C THR A 73 12.39 2.42 -9.05
N PRO A 74 12.01 3.12 -10.15
CA PRO A 74 10.97 2.66 -11.09
C PRO A 74 11.32 1.39 -11.89
N ARG A 75 12.57 0.94 -11.87
CA ARG A 75 13.02 -0.29 -12.54
C ARG A 75 13.01 -1.52 -11.62
N ILE A 76 13.00 -1.30 -10.31
CA ILE A 76 13.06 -2.37 -9.33
C ILE A 76 11.70 -3.04 -9.20
N ARG A 77 11.70 -4.37 -9.19
CA ARG A 77 10.51 -5.18 -8.93
C ARG A 77 10.60 -5.71 -7.51
N PHE A 78 9.75 -5.19 -6.64
CA PHE A 78 9.64 -5.68 -5.27
C PHE A 78 8.90 -7.01 -5.24
N ARG A 79 9.42 -7.93 -4.41
CA ARG A 79 8.85 -9.26 -4.18
C ARG A 79 8.55 -9.48 -2.69
N GLY A 80 9.33 -8.88 -1.80
CA GLY A 80 9.11 -8.87 -0.36
C GLY A 80 8.66 -7.50 0.15
N LEU A 81 7.71 -7.51 1.09
CA LEU A 81 7.30 -6.37 1.91
C LEU A 81 7.15 -6.85 3.36
N ALA A 82 7.78 -6.14 4.29
CA ALA A 82 7.48 -6.25 5.72
C ALA A 82 7.00 -4.90 6.25
N ALA A 83 5.70 -4.78 6.53
CA ALA A 83 5.14 -3.65 7.26
C ALA A 83 5.22 -3.94 8.76
N VAL A 84 6.00 -3.14 9.49
CA VAL A 84 6.28 -3.38 10.92
C VAL A 84 5.34 -2.58 11.81
N ASP A 85 5.17 -1.30 11.50
CA ASP A 85 4.25 -0.40 12.20
C ASP A 85 3.75 0.70 11.24
N ARG A 86 2.98 1.68 11.73
CA ARG A 86 2.41 2.76 10.90
C ARG A 86 3.45 3.61 10.16
N ARG A 87 4.70 3.61 10.61
CA ARG A 87 5.80 4.42 10.08
C ARG A 87 6.89 3.56 9.44
N THR A 88 7.09 2.34 9.93
CA THR A 88 8.22 1.49 9.53
C THR A 88 7.78 0.39 8.58
N ALA A 89 8.43 0.33 7.42
CA ALA A 89 8.30 -0.79 6.50
C ALA A 89 9.59 -1.02 5.71
N TRP A 90 9.75 -2.24 5.21
CA TRP A 90 10.87 -2.68 4.42
C TRP A 90 10.39 -3.32 3.12
N LEU A 91 11.14 -3.12 2.04
CA LEU A 91 10.90 -3.76 0.74
C LEU A 91 12.16 -4.50 0.31
N ALA A 92 12.00 -5.60 -0.42
CA ALA A 92 13.12 -6.29 -1.06
C ALA A 92 12.74 -6.77 -2.46
N GLY A 93 13.70 -6.80 -3.38
CA GLY A 93 13.41 -7.10 -4.78
C GLY A 93 14.62 -7.37 -5.66
N THR A 94 14.43 -7.11 -6.95
CA THR A 94 15.45 -7.27 -7.99
C THR A 94 16.69 -6.42 -7.75
N GLU A 95 17.79 -6.78 -8.40
CA GLU A 95 19.07 -6.05 -8.35
C GLU A 95 19.61 -5.91 -6.90
N GLY A 96 19.38 -6.94 -6.07
CA GLY A 96 19.74 -6.92 -4.65
C GLY A 96 19.15 -5.78 -3.84
N THR A 97 18.04 -5.20 -4.27
CA THR A 97 17.54 -3.96 -3.67
C THR A 97 16.81 -4.21 -2.35
N VAL A 98 17.17 -3.46 -1.31
CA VAL A 98 16.43 -3.37 -0.04
C VAL A 98 16.02 -1.91 0.26
N LEU A 99 14.72 -1.69 0.24
CA LEU A 99 13.91 -0.55 0.68
C LEU A 99 13.76 -0.42 2.20
N ARG A 100 13.95 0.75 2.83
CA ARG A 100 13.39 1.04 4.16
C ARG A 100 12.73 2.41 4.26
N THR A 101 11.57 2.47 4.89
CA THR A 101 10.92 3.72 5.34
C THR A 101 10.75 3.73 6.87
N THR A 102 10.76 4.93 7.46
CA THR A 102 10.46 5.20 8.88
C THR A 102 9.48 6.39 9.03
N ASP A 103 8.82 6.77 7.94
CA ASP A 103 7.86 7.86 7.84
C ASP A 103 6.56 7.46 7.12
N GLY A 104 6.24 6.16 7.11
CA GLY A 104 4.99 5.63 6.58
C GLY A 104 4.96 5.54 5.05
N GLY A 105 6.14 5.35 4.44
CA GLY A 105 6.29 5.34 2.99
C GLY A 105 6.25 6.73 2.35
N GLY A 106 6.49 7.78 3.15
CA GLY A 106 6.71 9.13 2.62
C GLY A 106 8.04 9.22 1.88
N ASN A 107 9.08 8.60 2.42
CA ASN A 107 10.39 8.43 1.80
C ASN A 107 10.90 7.00 1.99
N TRP A 108 11.63 6.51 0.98
CA TRP A 108 12.30 5.23 0.99
C TRP A 108 13.81 5.41 0.85
N ARG A 109 14.57 4.76 1.72
CA ARG A 109 16.04 4.78 1.69
C ARG A 109 16.54 3.42 1.22
N ASN A 110 17.42 3.43 0.22
CA ASN A 110 18.15 2.24 -0.19
C ASN A 110 19.15 1.86 0.92
N VAL A 111 18.97 0.67 1.48
CA VAL A 111 19.79 0.08 2.54
C VAL A 111 20.26 -1.32 2.14
N SER A 112 20.51 -1.52 0.85
CA SER A 112 20.88 -2.82 0.28
C SER A 112 22.21 -3.34 0.83
N PRO A 113 22.37 -4.67 1.02
CA PRO A 113 23.67 -5.26 1.35
C PRO A 113 24.72 -4.91 0.27
N PRO A 114 25.97 -4.61 0.66
CA PRO A 114 27.02 -4.29 -0.29
C PRO A 114 27.33 -5.51 -1.18
N GLY A 115 27.51 -5.28 -2.49
CA GLY A 115 27.84 -6.34 -3.45
C GLY A 115 26.69 -7.28 -3.81
N ALA A 116 25.44 -6.96 -3.44
CA ALA A 116 24.27 -7.78 -3.72
C ALA A 116 23.61 -7.51 -5.09
N ALA A 117 24.18 -6.63 -5.93
CA ALA A 117 23.52 -6.13 -7.16
C ALA A 117 23.09 -7.23 -8.15
N ASP A 118 23.79 -8.37 -8.18
CA ASP A 118 23.44 -9.51 -9.05
C ASP A 118 22.41 -10.46 -8.42
N LEU A 119 22.05 -10.26 -7.15
CA LEU A 119 21.13 -11.11 -6.40
C LEU A 119 19.67 -10.71 -6.62
N GLN A 120 18.78 -11.64 -6.28
CA GLN A 120 17.34 -11.46 -6.36
C GLN A 120 16.76 -11.69 -4.98
N PHE A 121 16.43 -10.63 -4.24
CA PHE A 121 15.74 -10.80 -2.97
C PHE A 121 14.28 -11.17 -3.22
N ARG A 122 13.88 -12.31 -2.66
CA ARG A 122 12.52 -12.84 -2.78
C ARG A 122 11.66 -12.43 -1.60
N ASP A 123 12.27 -12.36 -0.42
CA ASP A 123 11.57 -12.06 0.82
C ASP A 123 12.37 -11.12 1.74
N VAL A 124 11.63 -10.41 2.59
CA VAL A 124 12.15 -9.63 3.71
C VAL A 124 11.27 -9.86 4.92
N THR A 125 11.88 -10.26 6.03
CA THR A 125 11.24 -10.26 7.34
C THR A 125 11.89 -9.19 8.20
N ALA A 126 11.09 -8.24 8.68
CA ALA A 126 11.57 -7.17 9.55
C ALA A 126 10.89 -7.22 10.93
N PHE A 127 11.67 -6.99 11.98
CA PHE A 127 11.19 -7.02 13.36
C PHE A 127 10.96 -5.61 13.92
N ASP A 128 11.75 -4.64 13.44
CA ASP A 128 11.67 -3.22 13.78
C ASP A 128 12.41 -2.38 12.71
N ALA A 129 12.63 -1.10 12.98
CA ALA A 129 13.34 -0.19 12.06
C ALA A 129 14.85 -0.51 11.91
N ARG A 130 15.41 -1.36 12.79
CA ARG A 130 16.83 -1.72 12.84
C ARG A 130 17.11 -3.17 12.42
N ARG A 131 16.21 -4.10 12.74
CA ARG A 131 16.44 -5.53 12.57
C ARG A 131 15.61 -6.10 11.44
N ALA A 132 16.28 -6.69 10.46
CA ALA A 132 15.66 -7.38 9.33
C ALA A 132 16.53 -8.51 8.79
N VAL A 133 15.88 -9.47 8.15
CA VAL A 133 16.49 -10.58 7.40
C VAL A 133 15.94 -10.56 5.99
N VAL A 134 16.82 -10.73 5.00
CA VAL A 134 16.46 -10.86 3.58
C VAL A 134 16.97 -12.16 3.00
N LEU A 135 16.16 -12.78 2.16
CA LEU A 135 16.46 -14.04 1.47
C LEU A 135 16.69 -13.76 -0.01
N ALA A 136 17.90 -14.01 -0.50
CA ALA A 136 18.21 -14.06 -1.92
C ALA A 136 17.98 -15.47 -2.44
N ILE A 137 17.35 -15.55 -3.62
CA ILE A 137 17.10 -16.80 -4.34
C ILE A 137 17.99 -16.87 -5.58
N GLY A 138 18.33 -18.08 -5.99
CA GLY A 138 19.16 -18.35 -7.16
C GLY A 138 19.95 -19.64 -7.03
N GLU A 139 20.55 -20.10 -8.11
CA GLU A 139 21.34 -21.34 -8.10
C GLU A 139 22.64 -21.16 -7.31
N GLY A 140 22.98 -22.16 -6.50
CA GLY A 140 24.19 -22.22 -5.69
C GLY A 140 24.47 -20.93 -4.94
N GLU A 141 25.61 -20.31 -5.24
CA GLU A 141 26.12 -19.12 -4.57
C GLU A 141 25.22 -17.88 -4.67
N ALA A 142 24.17 -17.89 -5.48
CA ALA A 142 23.16 -16.82 -5.50
C ALA A 142 22.11 -16.97 -4.37
N SER A 143 21.90 -18.18 -3.84
CA SER A 143 21.05 -18.43 -2.67
C SER A 143 21.76 -18.02 -1.38
N ARG A 144 21.30 -16.95 -0.75
CA ARG A 144 21.95 -16.35 0.43
C ARG A 144 20.94 -15.79 1.42
N VAL A 145 21.33 -15.69 2.69
CA VAL A 145 20.56 -14.99 3.73
C VAL A 145 21.42 -13.89 4.35
N TYR A 146 20.88 -12.68 4.36
CA TYR A 146 21.52 -11.54 5.02
C TYR A 146 20.69 -11.08 6.21
N ARG A 147 21.37 -10.67 7.30
CA ARG A 147 20.77 -10.07 8.48
C ARG A 147 21.38 -8.68 8.74
N THR A 148 20.56 -7.73 9.15
CA THR A 148 21.01 -6.45 9.72
C THR A 148 20.44 -6.27 11.11
N ASP A 149 21.20 -5.57 11.97
CA ASP A 149 20.82 -5.20 13.33
C ASP A 149 20.90 -3.66 13.57
N ASP A 150 21.21 -2.90 12.51
CA ASP A 150 21.44 -1.45 12.54
C ASP A 150 20.69 -0.68 11.44
N GLY A 151 19.63 -1.29 10.91
CA GLY A 151 18.73 -0.65 9.97
C GLY A 151 19.26 -0.67 8.54
N GLY A 152 20.06 -1.68 8.22
CA GLY A 152 20.67 -1.89 6.92
C GLY A 152 21.86 -0.97 6.66
N THR A 153 22.44 -0.38 7.71
CA THR A 153 23.73 0.31 7.61
C THR A 153 24.84 -0.70 7.37
N THR A 154 24.76 -1.84 8.06
CA THR A 154 25.60 -3.02 7.82
C THR A 154 24.75 -4.27 7.70
N TRP A 155 25.28 -5.26 6.99
CA TRP A 155 24.65 -6.56 6.78
C TRP A 155 25.65 -7.67 7.03
N THR A 156 25.23 -8.69 7.76
CA THR A 156 25.95 -9.94 7.95
C THR A 156 25.35 -11.00 7.03
N GLU A 157 26.16 -11.56 6.14
CA GLU A 157 25.79 -12.77 5.41
C GLU A 157 25.78 -13.95 6.38
N SER A 158 24.58 -14.37 6.78
CA SER A 158 24.41 -15.44 7.78
C SER A 158 24.44 -16.82 7.14
N PHE A 159 24.16 -16.90 5.84
CA PHE A 159 24.18 -18.14 5.08
C PHE A 159 24.44 -17.87 3.60
N ARG A 160 25.16 -18.81 2.97
CA ARG A 160 25.46 -18.87 1.55
C ARG A 160 25.44 -20.33 1.14
N ASN A 161 24.69 -20.64 0.09
CA ASN A 161 24.64 -21.98 -0.43
C ASN A 161 25.84 -22.24 -1.34
N THR A 162 26.65 -23.24 -1.01
CA THR A 162 27.84 -23.62 -1.78
C THR A 162 27.61 -24.82 -2.69
N ASP A 163 26.42 -25.44 -2.65
CA ASP A 163 26.06 -26.51 -3.58
C ASP A 163 25.59 -25.89 -4.92
N PRO A 164 26.36 -26.03 -6.02
CA PRO A 164 26.03 -25.41 -7.30
C PRO A 164 24.73 -25.91 -7.92
N LYS A 165 24.14 -27.01 -7.42
CA LYS A 165 22.89 -27.58 -7.93
C LYS A 165 21.67 -27.24 -7.08
N ALA A 166 21.86 -26.65 -5.91
CA ALA A 166 20.78 -26.35 -4.99
C ALA A 166 20.15 -24.98 -5.30
N PHE A 167 18.82 -24.91 -5.15
CA PHE A 167 18.00 -23.72 -5.37
C PHE A 167 17.00 -23.59 -4.22
N TYR A 168 16.94 -22.42 -3.61
CA TYR A 168 15.96 -22.10 -2.57
C TYR A 168 14.97 -21.06 -3.14
N ASP A 169 13.67 -21.32 -3.05
CA ASP A 169 12.55 -20.42 -3.45
C ASP A 169 11.64 -20.13 -2.25
#